data_AF-A0A4V2SPU5-F1
#
_entry.id   AF-A0A4V2SPU5-F1
#
_cell.length_a   1.000
_cell.length_b   1.000
_cell.length_c   1.000
_cell.angle_alpha   90.00
_cell.angle_beta   90.00
_cell.angle_gamma   90.00
#
_symmetry.space_group_name_H-M   'P 1'
#
loop_
_entity.id
_entity.type
_entity.pdbx_description
1 polymer ?
#
loop_
_entity_poly.entity_id
_entity_poly.type
_entity_poly.pdbx_seq_one_letter_code
_entity_poly.pdbx_strand_id
1 'polypeptide(L)'
;MSSWRDVAAAAAEQRQQLAPPEPETYGLAPDLIRSLRELDQSPPPRRLEDARQWRPVVRDALRIVREGWAARALTLGWSHHDLFGIGPVDDWEFSGLAVWLNGRPLLSLDDATASAGGESRFGSIFIRGGMGHGTHPTVTPVLLWEFAR
;
A
#
# COMPACT_ATOMS: atom_id res chain seq x y z
N MET A 1 -40.48 -31.46 19.30
CA MET A 1 -39.84 -31.23 17.98
C MET A 1 -39.89 -29.74 17.72
N SER A 2 -38.75 -29.05 17.69
CA SER A 2 -38.72 -27.60 17.48
C SER A 2 -39.30 -27.26 16.11
N SER A 3 -40.08 -26.18 16.04
CA SER A 3 -40.71 -25.73 14.81
C SER A 3 -39.65 -25.15 13.87
N TRP A 4 -39.85 -25.28 12.56
CA TRP A 4 -38.99 -24.65 11.55
C TRP A 4 -38.90 -23.12 11.72
N ARG A 5 -39.89 -22.50 12.36
CA ARG A 5 -39.90 -21.08 12.73
C ARG A 5 -38.87 -20.75 13.82
N ASP A 6 -38.70 -21.62 14.80
CA ASP A 6 -37.74 -21.43 15.89
C ASP A 6 -36.30 -21.52 15.36
N VAL A 7 -36.08 -22.43 14.39
CA VAL A 7 -34.79 -22.57 13.69
C VAL A 7 -34.49 -21.34 12.82
N ALA A 8 -35.50 -20.80 12.13
CA ALA A 8 -35.33 -19.59 11.32
C ALA A 8 -35.07 -18.34 12.16
N ALA A 9 -35.75 -18.21 13.31
CA ALA A 9 -35.53 -17.12 14.25
C ALA A 9 -34.12 -17.16 14.84
N ALA A 10 -33.68 -18.34 15.30
CA ALA A 10 -32.32 -18.54 15.81
C ALA A 10 -31.24 -18.23 14.75
N ALA A 11 -31.46 -18.63 13.49
CA ALA A 11 -30.54 -18.32 12.39
C ALA A 11 -30.48 -16.81 12.05
N ALA A 12 -31.61 -16.10 12.21
CA ALA A 12 -31.67 -14.64 12.00
C ALA A 12 -30.98 -13.88 13.14
N GLU A 13 -31.18 -14.29 14.39
CA GLU A 13 -30.49 -13.73 15.56
C GLU A 13 -28.97 -13.98 15.47
N GLN A 14 -28.57 -15.18 15.05
CA GLN A 14 -27.15 -15.51 14.89
C GLN A 14 -26.48 -14.73 13.74
N ARG A 15 -27.24 -14.37 12.69
CA ARG A 15 -26.77 -13.44 11.65
C ARG A 15 -26.71 -11.99 12.13
N GLN A 16 -27.60 -11.57 13.02
CA GLN A 16 -27.55 -10.24 13.63
C GLN A 16 -26.44 -10.11 14.67
N GLN A 17 -26.04 -11.20 15.31
CA GLN A 17 -24.93 -11.25 16.27
C GLN A 17 -23.55 -11.34 15.62
N LEU A 18 -23.47 -11.80 14.37
CA LEU A 18 -22.27 -11.64 13.56
C LEU A 18 -22.16 -10.17 13.14
N ALA A 19 -21.54 -9.37 14.02
CA ALA A 19 -21.02 -8.07 13.63
C ALA A 19 -20.24 -8.26 12.31
N PRO A 20 -20.44 -7.39 11.29
CA PRO A 20 -19.63 -7.45 10.09
C PRO A 20 -18.16 -7.49 10.52
N PRO A 21 -17.32 -8.36 9.94
CA PRO A 21 -15.91 -8.40 10.31
C PRO A 21 -15.39 -6.98 10.20
N GLU A 22 -14.79 -6.48 11.29
CA GLU A 22 -14.18 -5.15 11.25
C GLU A 22 -13.27 -5.12 10.02
N PRO A 23 -13.34 -4.07 9.19
CA PRO A 23 -12.49 -4.00 8.03
C PRO A 23 -11.05 -4.12 8.54
N GLU A 24 -10.28 -5.08 8.02
CA GLU A 24 -8.86 -5.18 8.33
C GLU A 24 -8.20 -3.83 8.00
N THR A 25 -7.95 -3.03 9.03
CA THR A 25 -7.41 -1.68 8.87
C THR A 25 -5.90 -1.71 8.78
N TYR A 26 -5.26 -2.83 9.16
CA TYR A 26 -3.80 -3.00 9.21
C TYR A 26 -3.07 -1.85 9.95
N GLY A 27 -3.75 -1.20 10.91
CA GLY A 27 -3.22 -0.04 11.63
C GLY A 27 -3.19 1.26 10.82
N LEU A 28 -3.90 1.33 9.68
CA LEU A 28 -3.99 2.48 8.79
C LEU A 28 -5.36 3.16 8.87
N ALA A 29 -5.40 4.43 8.44
CA ALA A 29 -6.65 5.18 8.33
C ALA A 29 -7.62 4.52 7.32
N PRO A 30 -8.94 4.49 7.60
CA PRO A 30 -9.93 3.85 6.72
C PRO A 30 -9.92 4.36 5.26
N ASP A 31 -9.70 5.67 5.07
CA ASP A 31 -9.63 6.28 3.74
C ASP A 31 -8.43 5.77 2.94
N LEU A 32 -7.29 5.52 3.59
CA LEU A 32 -6.12 4.96 2.93
C LEU A 32 -6.39 3.53 2.46
N ILE A 33 -7.01 2.70 3.30
CA ILE A 33 -7.41 1.34 2.96
C ILE A 33 -8.40 1.33 1.79
N ARG A 34 -9.37 2.25 1.78
CA ARG A 34 -10.31 2.41 0.68
C ARG A 34 -9.59 2.75 -0.63
N SER A 35 -8.70 3.75 -0.61
CA SER A 35 -7.90 4.13 -1.78
C SER A 35 -7.03 2.99 -2.32
N LEU A 36 -6.45 2.16 -1.44
CA LEU A 36 -5.66 0.99 -1.84
C LEU A 36 -6.51 -0.12 -2.46
N ARG A 37 -7.74 -0.32 -2.00
CA ARG A 37 -8.69 -1.26 -2.64
C ARG A 37 -9.14 -0.78 -4.02
N GLU A 38 -9.41 0.52 -4.15
CA GLU A 38 -9.71 1.14 -5.45
C GLU A 38 -8.52 0.96 -6.40
N LEU A 39 -7.30 1.14 -5.90
CA LEU A 39 -6.06 0.97 -6.67
C LEU A 39 -5.88 -0.45 -7.22
N ASP A 40 -6.18 -1.48 -6.42
CA ASP A 40 -6.10 -2.90 -6.83
C ASP A 40 -7.02 -3.24 -8.01
N GLN A 41 -8.16 -2.55 -8.10
CA GLN A 41 -9.16 -2.75 -9.15
C GLN A 41 -8.94 -1.84 -10.37
N SER A 42 -8.02 -0.87 -10.27
CA SER A 42 -7.84 0.15 -11.29
C SER A 42 -6.99 -0.37 -12.46
N PRO A 43 -7.38 -0.08 -13.72
CA PRO A 43 -6.51 -0.34 -14.85
C PRO A 43 -5.24 0.51 -14.77
N PRO A 44 -4.15 0.12 -15.46
CA PRO A 44 -2.97 0.97 -15.54
C PRO A 44 -3.35 2.35 -16.12
N PRO A 45 -2.79 3.44 -15.58
CA PRO A 45 -3.00 4.80 -16.08
C PRO A 45 -2.66 4.90 -17.56
N ARG A 46 -3.50 5.57 -18.36
CA ARG A 46 -3.32 5.68 -19.82
C ARG A 46 -1.99 6.34 -20.25
N ARG A 47 -1.40 7.13 -19.36
CA ARG A 47 -0.15 7.87 -19.59
C ARG A 47 1.09 7.10 -19.15
N LEU A 48 0.94 5.87 -18.64
CA LEU A 48 2.06 5.04 -18.26
C LEU A 48 2.55 4.27 -19.50
N GLU A 49 3.67 4.69 -20.09
CA GLU A 49 4.24 4.04 -21.28
C GLU A 49 4.62 2.57 -21.03
N ASP A 50 4.95 2.22 -19.77
CA ASP A 50 5.26 0.85 -19.36
C ASP A 50 4.23 0.30 -18.35
N ALA A 51 3.02 0.03 -18.83
CA ALA A 51 1.95 -0.63 -18.08
C ALA A 51 2.38 -1.96 -17.41
N ARG A 52 3.51 -2.57 -17.80
CA ARG A 52 4.04 -3.78 -17.18
C ARG A 52 4.59 -3.54 -15.77
N GLN A 53 4.90 -2.30 -15.40
CA GLN A 53 5.39 -1.94 -14.07
C GLN A 53 4.27 -1.62 -13.07
N TRP A 54 3.06 -1.27 -13.54
CA TRP A 54 1.96 -0.87 -12.67
C TRP A 54 1.50 -1.97 -11.70
N ARG A 55 1.21 -3.17 -12.22
CA ARG A 55 0.72 -4.28 -11.40
C ARG A 55 1.72 -4.70 -10.30
N PRO A 56 3.03 -4.84 -10.59
CA PRO A 56 4.03 -5.04 -9.55
C PRO A 56 4.02 -3.97 -8.46
N VAL A 57 3.92 -2.69 -8.83
CA VAL A 57 3.88 -1.57 -7.88
C VAL A 57 2.65 -1.63 -6.99
N VAL A 58 1.47 -1.88 -7.56
CA VAL A 58 0.22 -2.02 -6.78
C VAL A 58 0.32 -3.21 -5.82
N ARG A 59 0.86 -4.34 -6.28
CA ARG A 59 1.11 -5.51 -5.43
C ARG A 59 2.06 -5.18 -4.28
N ASP A 60 3.11 -4.41 -4.53
CA ASP A 60 4.07 -4.01 -3.50
C ASP A 60 3.44 -3.04 -2.49
N ALA A 61 2.64 -2.08 -2.94
CA ALA A 61 1.88 -1.19 -2.07
C ALA A 61 0.96 -1.98 -1.13
N LEU A 62 0.22 -2.96 -1.66
CA LEU A 62 -0.63 -3.84 -0.87
C LEU A 62 0.17 -4.72 0.09
N ARG A 63 1.34 -5.22 -0.33
CA ARG A 63 2.20 -6.05 0.51
C ARG A 63 2.75 -5.27 1.71
N ILE A 64 3.26 -4.05 1.51
CA ILE A 64 3.73 -3.17 2.59
C ILE A 64 2.62 -2.95 3.64
N VAL A 65 1.37 -2.84 3.21
CA VAL A 65 0.21 -2.67 4.09
C VAL A 65 -0.12 -3.97 4.83
N ARG A 66 -0.26 -5.09 4.11
CA ARG A 66 -0.64 -6.39 4.69
C ARG A 66 0.38 -6.94 5.69
N GLU A 67 1.65 -6.66 5.47
CA GLU A 67 2.75 -7.06 6.37
C GLU A 67 2.95 -6.07 7.55
N GLY A 68 2.16 -5.00 7.63
CA GLY A 68 2.22 -4.02 8.72
C GLY A 68 3.37 -3.00 8.61
N TRP A 69 4.16 -3.05 7.53
CA TRP A 69 5.25 -2.11 7.28
C TRP A 69 4.77 -0.68 7.11
N ALA A 70 3.62 -0.47 6.45
CA ALA A 70 3.03 0.86 6.29
C ALA A 70 2.73 1.49 7.65
N ALA A 71 2.03 0.78 8.53
CA ALA A 71 1.70 1.28 9.87
C ALA A 71 2.97 1.58 10.68
N ARG A 72 3.96 0.69 10.64
CA ARG A 72 5.26 0.89 11.30
C ARG A 72 6.01 2.11 10.73
N ALA A 73 5.99 2.32 9.43
CA ALA A 73 6.65 3.48 8.82
C ALA A 73 6.01 4.79 9.27
N LEU A 74 4.68 4.85 9.32
CA LEU A 74 3.95 6.02 9.81
C LEU A 74 4.29 6.32 11.28
N THR A 75 4.44 5.30 12.15
CA THR A 75 4.87 5.52 13.54
C THR A 75 6.33 5.99 13.65
N LEU A 76 7.17 5.64 12.68
CA LEU A 76 8.55 6.12 12.53
C LEU A 76 8.63 7.50 11.82
N GLY A 77 7.49 8.15 11.58
CA GLY A 77 7.41 9.49 10.99
C GLY A 77 7.55 9.55 9.48
N TRP A 78 7.46 8.42 8.78
CA TRP A 78 7.35 8.43 7.32
C TRP A 78 6.00 9.01 6.89
N SER A 79 5.97 9.66 5.74
CA SER A 79 4.74 10.18 5.14
C SER A 79 4.12 9.17 4.18
N HIS A 80 2.86 9.38 3.81
CA HIS A 80 2.22 8.60 2.74
C HIS A 80 2.96 8.74 1.40
N HIS A 81 3.58 9.88 1.13
CA HIS A 81 4.37 10.10 -0.09
C HIS A 81 5.69 9.31 -0.09
N ASP A 82 6.32 9.14 1.07
CA ASP A 82 7.50 8.27 1.19
C ASP A 82 7.19 6.82 0.85
N LEU A 83 5.96 6.36 1.17
CA LEU A 83 5.53 4.98 0.97
C LEU A 83 4.92 4.74 -0.41
N PHE A 84 4.02 5.63 -0.82
CA PHE A 84 3.11 5.44 -1.96
C PHE A 84 3.16 6.60 -2.96
N GLY A 85 4.18 7.47 -2.85
CA GLY A 85 4.39 8.55 -3.80
C GLY A 85 4.90 8.03 -5.14
N ILE A 86 4.44 8.66 -6.21
CA ILE A 86 5.00 8.53 -7.55
C ILE A 86 5.32 9.94 -8.07
N GLY A 87 6.45 10.04 -8.75
CA GLY A 87 6.92 11.28 -9.36
C GLY A 87 5.96 11.80 -10.44
N PRO A 88 6.12 13.06 -10.84
CA PRO A 88 5.43 13.60 -12.01
C PRO A 88 5.77 12.77 -13.25
N VAL A 89 4.86 12.85 -14.23
CA VAL A 89 4.91 12.09 -15.48
C VAL A 89 6.31 12.19 -16.11
N ASP A 90 6.87 11.02 -16.46
CA ASP A 90 8.18 10.77 -17.07
C ASP A 90 9.40 10.74 -16.15
N ASP A 91 9.25 11.01 -14.84
CA ASP A 91 10.36 11.02 -13.89
C ASP A 91 10.21 9.96 -12.78
N TRP A 92 10.64 8.73 -13.08
CA TRP A 92 10.75 7.65 -12.09
C TRP A 92 11.84 7.93 -11.06
N GLU A 93 12.63 9.00 -11.22
CA GLU A 93 13.55 9.44 -10.19
C GLU A 93 12.80 9.92 -8.95
N PHE A 94 11.47 10.01 -8.88
CA PHE A 94 10.78 10.28 -7.59
C PHE A 94 9.83 9.16 -7.20
N SER A 95 10.43 8.04 -6.78
CA SER A 95 9.70 6.83 -6.45
C SER A 95 9.59 6.64 -4.94
N GLY A 96 8.36 6.52 -4.42
CA GLY A 96 8.11 6.05 -3.05
C GLY A 96 8.49 4.58 -2.87
N LEU A 97 8.48 4.10 -1.63
CA LEU A 97 8.94 2.76 -1.27
C LEU A 97 8.27 1.65 -2.10
N ALA A 98 6.95 1.72 -2.30
CA ALA A 98 6.20 0.74 -3.09
C ALA A 98 6.70 0.62 -4.53
N VAL A 99 7.11 1.74 -5.14
CA VAL A 99 7.66 1.76 -6.49
C VAL A 99 9.09 1.21 -6.49
N TRP A 100 9.90 1.66 -5.53
CA TRP A 100 11.31 1.26 -5.43
C TRP A 100 11.50 -0.23 -5.15
N LEU A 101 10.58 -0.91 -4.44
CA LEU A 101 10.69 -2.33 -4.14
C LEU A 101 10.79 -3.18 -5.41
N ASN A 102 10.00 -2.88 -6.45
CA ASN A 102 10.00 -3.61 -7.73
C ASN A 102 9.98 -5.15 -7.54
N GLY A 103 9.08 -5.63 -6.67
CA GLY A 103 8.89 -7.04 -6.31
C GLY A 103 9.82 -7.57 -5.20
N ARG A 104 10.85 -6.84 -4.80
CA ARG A 104 11.80 -7.25 -3.76
C ARG A 104 11.14 -7.27 -2.38
N PRO A 105 11.43 -8.26 -1.51
CA PRO A 105 10.89 -8.27 -0.15
C PRO A 105 11.55 -7.18 0.69
N LEU A 106 10.76 -6.49 1.52
CA LEU A 106 11.29 -5.58 2.53
C LEU A 106 11.84 -6.41 3.71
N LEU A 107 13.06 -6.10 4.14
CA LEU A 107 13.77 -6.84 5.20
C LEU A 107 13.83 -6.05 6.51
N SER A 108 14.06 -4.74 6.42
CA SER A 108 14.11 -3.86 7.58
C SER A 108 13.62 -2.45 7.26
N LEU A 109 13.21 -1.75 8.30
CA LEU A 109 12.71 -0.38 8.25
C LEU A 109 13.03 0.32 9.57
N ASP A 110 13.65 1.49 9.48
CA ASP A 110 13.86 2.44 10.59
C ASP A 110 13.31 3.83 10.23
N ASP A 111 13.64 4.85 11.00
CA ASP A 111 13.14 6.21 10.80
C ASP A 111 13.76 6.94 9.60
N ALA A 112 14.80 6.40 8.97
CA ALA A 112 15.48 7.05 7.85
C ALA A 112 15.60 6.16 6.60
N THR A 113 15.55 4.84 6.76
CA THR A 113 15.88 3.88 5.71
C THR A 113 15.00 2.65 5.70
N ALA A 114 14.91 2.05 4.51
CA ALA A 114 14.32 0.74 4.28
C ALA A 114 15.34 -0.13 3.55
N SER A 115 15.46 -1.40 3.93
CA SER A 115 16.30 -2.35 3.19
C SER A 115 15.44 -3.41 2.50
N ALA A 116 15.78 -3.73 1.25
CA ALA A 116 15.12 -4.77 0.48
C ALA A 116 16.09 -5.88 0.09
N GLY A 117 15.58 -7.10 0.05
CA GLY A 117 16.30 -8.27 -0.45
C GLY A 117 16.47 -8.22 -1.97
N GLY A 118 17.42 -8.96 -2.51
CA GLY A 118 17.64 -9.05 -3.95
C GLY A 118 18.77 -10.02 -4.28
N GLU A 119 19.04 -10.20 -5.57
CA GLU A 119 20.13 -11.08 -6.03
C GLU A 119 21.52 -10.57 -5.62
N SER A 120 21.64 -9.27 -5.32
CA SER A 120 22.86 -8.69 -4.76
C SER A 120 23.04 -9.08 -3.30
N ARG A 121 24.22 -9.62 -2.99
CA ARG A 121 24.68 -9.96 -1.63
C ARG A 121 24.70 -8.80 -0.63
N PHE A 122 24.49 -7.56 -1.08
CA PHE A 122 24.54 -6.36 -0.25
C PHE A 122 23.16 -5.78 0.08
N GLY A 123 22.07 -6.41 -0.38
CA GLY A 123 20.74 -5.80 -0.32
C GLY A 123 20.68 -4.49 -1.10
N SER A 124 19.53 -3.82 -1.08
CA SER A 124 19.42 -2.43 -1.54
C SER A 124 18.82 -1.60 -0.42
N ILE A 125 19.26 -0.34 -0.31
CA ILE A 125 18.79 0.59 0.72
C ILE A 125 18.03 1.72 0.03
N PHE A 126 16.83 1.97 0.52
CA PHE A 126 16.03 3.14 0.24
C PHE A 126 16.26 4.16 1.35
N ILE A 127 16.53 5.41 0.98
CA ILE A 127 16.74 6.51 1.93
C ILE A 127 15.52 7.43 1.85
N ARG A 128 14.81 7.60 2.97
CA ARG A 128 13.68 8.52 3.08
C ARG A 128 14.17 9.94 2.80
N GLY A 129 13.54 10.61 1.85
CA GLY A 129 13.94 11.94 1.39
C GLY A 129 15.33 12.02 0.76
N GLY A 130 15.91 10.87 0.38
CA GLY A 130 17.14 10.80 -0.38
C GLY A 130 16.98 11.39 -1.79
N MET A 131 18.09 11.61 -2.47
CA MET A 131 18.06 12.06 -3.86
C MET A 131 17.33 11.00 -4.70
N GLY A 132 16.22 11.41 -5.28
CA GLY A 132 15.33 10.56 -6.05
C GLY A 132 14.23 9.80 -5.27
N HIS A 133 13.95 10.20 -4.03
CA HIS A 133 12.96 9.55 -3.18
C HIS A 133 12.05 10.58 -2.50
N GLY A 134 10.77 10.59 -2.87
CA GLY A 134 9.63 11.10 -2.09
C GLY A 134 9.53 12.59 -1.72
N THR A 135 10.63 13.32 -1.51
CA THR A 135 10.58 14.66 -0.90
C THR A 135 11.62 15.64 -1.46
N HIS A 136 11.83 15.64 -2.78
CA HIS A 136 12.65 16.70 -3.37
C HIS A 136 11.84 18.00 -3.47
N PRO A 137 12.37 19.15 -3.02
CA PRO A 137 11.60 20.39 -2.88
C PRO A 137 11.04 20.95 -4.20
N THR A 138 11.57 20.51 -5.35
CA THR A 138 11.13 20.94 -6.68
C THR A 138 10.08 20.01 -7.29
N VAL A 139 9.75 18.89 -6.64
CA VAL A 139 8.85 17.87 -7.16
C VAL A 139 7.73 17.61 -6.16
N THR A 140 6.48 17.72 -6.62
CA THR A 140 5.29 17.35 -5.83
C THR A 140 4.85 15.96 -6.26
N PRO A 141 5.26 14.89 -5.54
CA PRO A 141 4.79 13.54 -5.86
C PRO A 141 3.29 13.43 -5.58
N VAL A 142 2.60 12.68 -6.42
CA VAL A 142 1.20 12.31 -6.19
C VAL A 142 1.12 10.91 -5.62
N LEU A 143 0.02 10.57 -4.95
CA LEU A 143 -0.16 9.23 -4.41
C LEU A 143 -0.61 8.28 -5.52
N LEU A 144 -0.24 6.99 -5.43
CA LEU A 144 -0.57 5.98 -6.45
C LEU A 144 -2.06 5.99 -6.85
N TRP A 145 -2.97 6.15 -5.89
CA TRP A 145 -4.42 6.20 -6.15
C TRP A 145 -4.92 7.52 -6.74
N GLU A 146 -4.17 8.60 -6.61
CA GLU A 146 -4.44 9.86 -7.32
C GLU A 146 -3.97 9.75 -8.77
N PHE A 147 -2.86 9.06 -9.00
CA PHE A 147 -2.31 8.79 -10.32
C PHE A 147 -3.15 7.80 -11.15
N ALA A 148 -3.88 6.90 -10.48
CA ALA A 148 -4.75 5.91 -11.10
C ALA A 148 -6.09 6.47 -11.62
N ARG A 149 -6.47 7.69 -11.21
CA ARG A 149 -7.74 8.35 -11.56
C ARG A 149 -7.62 9.16 -12.85
#